data_AF-A0A8D1KK70-F1
#
_entry.id   AF-A0A8D1KK70-F1
#
_cell.length_a   1.000
_cell.length_b   1.000
_cell.length_c   1.000
_cell.angle_alpha   90.00
_cell.angle_beta   90.00
_cell.angle_gamma   90.00
#
_symmetry.space_group_name_H-M   'P 1'
#
loop_
_entity.id
_entity.type
_entity.pdbx_description
1 polymer ?
#
loop_
_entity_poly.entity_id
_entity_poly.type
_entity_poly.pdbx_seq_one_letter_code
_entity_poly.pdbx_strand_id
1 'polypeptide(L)'
;MRNRPLSSLDMRLFEQQLDEKDARRFQLKIAELSAIIRKLEDRNALLSEERNELLKRLREAESQYKPLLEKNKRLTRKNEDLSHSLRRMENKLKFVTQENIEMRQRAGIIRRPSSLNDLDQSQDERDVDFLKLQIVEQQHLIDELSKTLETAGYVKSVLERDKLLRYRKQRKKMAKLPKPVVVETFFGYDEEASLESDGSSISYQTDRTDQTPCTPDDDLEEGLAKEEPELRFRQLTMEYQALQRAYALLQEQVGGTLDAEREVKTREQLQADVQRAQARIEDLEKALAEQGQDMKWIEEKQALYRRNQELVEKIKQMETEEARLKHEVQDAKDQNELLEFRILELEERERKSPAINFHHTPFVEGKSPLQAYCEAEGVTDILVTELMKKLDILGDNANLTNEEQVVVIQARTVLTLAEKVGEAGHAQGRGEGQELFSKQKGYLDEELDYRKQSLDQAHKHILELEAMLYDALQQEAGAKVAEMLSEEEREKLRVAVEQWKRQVMSELRERDAQILRERMELLQLAQQVRARGAVGAGPAAAGRAAQGLAL
;
A
#
# COMPACT_ATOMS: atom_id res chain seq x y z
N MET A 1 -25.67 120.41 -6.45
CA MET A 1 -24.57 119.90 -5.59
C MET A 1 -24.49 120.72 -4.33
N ARG A 2 -24.72 120.13 -3.15
CA ARG A 2 -24.39 120.73 -1.85
C ARG A 2 -23.86 119.62 -0.94
N ASN A 3 -22.53 119.52 -0.82
CA ASN A 3 -21.88 118.77 0.25
C ASN A 3 -22.11 119.54 1.55
N ARG A 4 -23.00 119.05 2.42
CA ARG A 4 -23.02 119.46 3.83
C ARG A 4 -21.88 118.70 4.54
N PRO A 5 -21.05 119.37 5.36
CA PRO A 5 -20.13 118.67 6.24
C PRO A 5 -20.94 117.86 7.27
N LEU A 6 -20.61 116.57 7.42
CA LEU A 6 -21.16 115.70 8.46
C LEU A 6 -20.87 116.31 9.83
N SER A 7 -21.87 116.36 10.72
CA SER A 7 -21.68 116.92 12.06
C SER A 7 -20.77 116.01 12.90
N SER A 8 -20.09 116.55 13.92
CA SER A 8 -19.26 115.74 14.83
C SER A 8 -20.04 114.59 15.52
N LEU A 9 -21.37 114.72 15.63
CA LEU A 9 -22.23 113.64 16.12
C LEU A 9 -22.39 112.52 15.08
N ASP A 10 -22.50 112.87 13.79
CA ASP A 10 -22.66 111.90 12.70
C ASP A 10 -21.40 111.06 12.50
N MET A 11 -20.21 111.66 12.68
CA MET A 11 -18.94 110.91 12.65
C MET A 11 -18.82 109.91 13.80
N ARG A 12 -19.17 110.30 15.04
CA ARG A 12 -19.13 109.38 16.19
C ARG A 12 -20.16 108.25 16.08
N LEU A 13 -21.36 108.54 15.55
CA LEU A 13 -22.36 107.52 15.26
C LEU A 13 -21.91 106.55 14.18
N PHE A 14 -21.19 107.03 13.16
CA PHE A 14 -20.64 106.18 12.11
C PHE A 14 -19.50 105.29 12.61
N GLU A 15 -18.58 105.82 13.43
CA GLU A 15 -17.53 105.05 14.09
C GLU A 15 -18.12 103.98 15.02
N GLN A 16 -19.12 104.32 15.83
CA GLN A 16 -19.80 103.37 16.72
C GLN A 16 -20.54 102.27 15.93
N GLN A 17 -21.11 102.59 14.77
CA GLN A 17 -21.72 101.60 13.87
C GLN A 17 -20.69 100.69 13.19
N LEU A 18 -19.47 101.18 12.93
CA LEU A 18 -18.38 100.35 12.42
C LEU A 18 -17.87 99.39 13.50
N ASP A 19 -17.65 99.89 14.72
CA ASP A 19 -17.24 99.08 15.87
C ASP A 19 -18.27 98.00 16.21
N GLU A 20 -19.58 98.31 16.13
CA GLU A 20 -20.64 97.31 16.29
C GLU A 20 -20.65 96.26 15.19
N LYS A 21 -20.35 96.63 13.94
CA LYS A 21 -20.26 95.67 12.82
C LYS A 21 -19.06 94.75 12.98
N ASP A 22 -17.92 95.28 13.41
CA ASP A 22 -16.73 94.47 13.64
C ASP A 22 -16.89 93.58 14.88
N ALA A 23 -17.52 94.06 15.96
CA ALA A 23 -17.89 93.23 17.11
C ALA A 23 -18.80 92.04 16.69
N ARG A 24 -19.78 92.27 15.80
CA ARG A 24 -20.63 91.20 15.26
C ARG A 24 -19.84 90.20 14.41
N ARG A 25 -18.88 90.66 13.61
CA ARG A 25 -17.99 89.78 12.84
C ARG A 25 -17.13 88.91 13.75
N PHE A 26 -16.57 89.48 14.81
CA PHE A 26 -15.81 88.71 15.80
C PHE A 26 -16.68 87.69 16.53
N GLN A 27 -17.90 88.05 16.93
CA GLN A 27 -18.84 87.12 17.56
C GLN A 27 -19.22 85.96 16.63
N LEU A 28 -19.49 86.24 15.35
CA LEU A 28 -19.73 85.19 14.35
C LEU A 28 -18.50 84.28 14.21
N LYS A 29 -17.30 84.85 14.18
CA LYS A 29 -16.07 84.06 14.06
C LYS A 29 -15.84 83.17 15.29
N ILE A 30 -16.11 83.69 16.49
CA ILE A 30 -16.06 82.91 17.74
C ILE A 30 -17.08 81.78 17.71
N ALA A 31 -18.31 82.03 17.22
CA ALA A 31 -19.34 81.01 17.10
C ALA A 31 -18.96 79.91 16.09
N GLU A 32 -18.41 80.28 14.93
CA GLU A 32 -17.87 79.33 13.95
C GLU A 32 -16.76 78.45 14.54
N LEU A 33 -15.76 79.07 15.18
CA LEU A 33 -14.66 78.35 15.81
C LEU A 33 -15.16 77.43 16.93
N SER A 34 -16.12 77.89 17.74
CA SER A 34 -16.74 77.08 18.80
C SER A 34 -17.57 75.91 18.25
N ALA A 35 -18.14 76.04 17.05
CA ALA A 35 -18.82 74.94 16.37
C ALA A 35 -17.83 73.91 15.80
N ILE A 36 -16.68 74.38 15.27
CA ILE A 36 -15.60 73.51 14.81
C ILE A 36 -14.99 72.74 16.00
N ILE A 37 -14.73 73.41 17.12
CA ILE A 37 -14.20 72.78 18.34
C ILE A 37 -15.13 71.64 18.79
N ARG A 38 -16.45 71.89 18.88
CA ARG A 38 -17.43 70.86 19.25
C ARG A 38 -17.41 69.66 18.30
N LYS A 39 -17.37 69.89 16.98
CA LYS A 39 -17.27 68.80 15.99
C LYS A 39 -15.98 67.98 16.16
N LEU A 40 -14.87 68.64 16.51
CA LEU A 40 -13.60 67.96 16.78
C LEU A 40 -13.66 67.17 18.09
N GLU A 41 -14.30 67.69 19.12
CA GLU A 41 -14.54 66.99 20.39
C GLU A 41 -15.40 65.73 20.19
N ASP A 42 -16.51 65.85 19.45
CA ASP A 42 -17.38 64.71 19.11
C ASP A 42 -16.62 63.64 18.32
N ARG A 43 -15.82 64.06 17.32
CA ARG A 43 -14.97 63.14 16.56
C ARG A 43 -13.93 62.46 17.45
N ASN A 44 -13.34 63.19 18.38
CA ASN A 44 -12.32 62.64 19.28
C ASN A 44 -12.94 61.65 20.29
N ALA A 45 -14.18 61.88 20.72
CA ALA A 45 -14.94 60.94 21.54
C ALA A 45 -15.17 59.61 20.79
N LEU A 46 -15.64 59.67 19.55
CA LEU A 46 -15.85 58.48 18.70
C LEU A 46 -14.54 57.70 18.48
N LEU A 47 -13.44 58.39 18.16
CA LEU A 47 -12.13 57.75 18.00
C LEU A 47 -11.65 57.07 19.30
N SER A 48 -11.98 57.65 20.46
CA SER A 48 -11.64 57.05 21.75
C SER A 48 -12.45 55.78 22.02
N GLU A 49 -13.73 55.78 21.67
CA GLU A 49 -14.60 54.60 21.73
C GLU A 49 -14.11 53.49 20.79
N GLU A 50 -13.80 53.83 19.53
CA GLU A 50 -13.22 52.89 18.56
C GLU A 50 -11.90 52.28 19.06
N ARG A 51 -11.00 53.10 19.62
CA ARG A 51 -9.75 52.62 20.21
C ARG A 51 -10.01 51.61 21.34
N ASN A 52 -10.97 51.90 22.23
CA ASN A 52 -11.27 51.04 23.36
C ASN A 52 -11.90 49.70 22.91
N GLU A 53 -12.76 49.74 21.90
CA GLU A 53 -13.35 48.55 21.30
C GLU A 53 -12.29 47.68 20.58
N LEU A 54 -11.36 48.30 19.86
CA LEU A 54 -10.21 47.59 19.27
C LEU A 54 -9.32 46.93 20.33
N LEU A 55 -9.06 47.63 21.45
CA LEU A 55 -8.31 47.06 22.57
C LEU A 55 -9.03 45.87 23.20
N LYS A 56 -10.36 45.91 23.27
CA LYS A 56 -11.16 44.78 23.78
C LYS A 56 -11.06 43.57 22.85
N ARG A 57 -11.24 43.76 21.53
CA ARG A 57 -11.07 42.70 20.52
C ARG A 57 -9.68 42.09 20.54
N LEU A 58 -8.65 42.91 20.71
CA LEU A 58 -7.27 42.44 20.83
C LEU A 58 -7.11 41.49 22.03
N ARG A 59 -7.63 41.87 23.21
CA ARG A 59 -7.58 41.02 24.41
C ARG A 59 -8.36 39.72 24.25
N GLU A 60 -9.52 39.77 23.59
CA GLU A 60 -10.32 38.57 23.29
C GLU A 60 -9.58 37.63 22.35
N ALA A 61 -8.97 38.15 21.28
CA ALA A 61 -8.13 37.38 20.36
C ALA A 61 -6.91 36.77 21.07
N GLU A 62 -6.21 37.54 21.91
CA GLU A 62 -5.09 37.04 22.73
C GLU A 62 -5.54 35.93 23.69
N SER A 63 -6.73 36.07 24.30
CA SER A 63 -7.31 35.06 25.19
C SER A 63 -7.61 33.76 24.44
N GLN A 64 -8.07 33.83 23.19
CA GLN A 64 -8.32 32.67 22.34
C GLN A 64 -7.01 32.03 21.82
N TYR A 65 -5.98 32.83 21.55
CA TYR A 65 -4.71 32.35 21.03
C TYR A 65 -3.88 31.56 22.06
N LYS A 66 -3.86 31.99 23.33
CA LYS A 66 -3.10 31.33 24.41
C LYS A 66 -3.35 29.81 24.56
N PRO A 67 -4.59 29.31 24.68
CA PRO A 67 -4.83 27.87 24.81
C PRO A 67 -4.43 27.09 23.55
N LEU A 68 -4.54 27.69 22.36
CA LEU A 68 -4.08 27.09 21.11
C LEU A 68 -2.56 26.93 21.09
N LEU A 69 -1.82 27.96 21.54
CA LEU A 69 -0.37 27.89 21.69
C LEU A 69 0.05 26.76 22.64
N GLU A 70 -0.61 26.65 23.80
CA GLU A 70 -0.32 25.56 24.77
C GLU A 70 -0.73 24.17 24.26
N LYS A 71 -1.79 24.08 23.45
CA LYS A 71 -2.16 22.85 22.75
C LYS A 71 -1.09 22.48 21.73
N ASN A 72 -0.61 23.46 20.95
CA ASN A 72 0.43 23.25 19.94
C ASN A 72 1.74 22.76 20.58
N LYS A 73 2.22 23.41 21.65
CA LYS A 73 3.40 22.96 22.42
C LYS A 73 3.27 21.51 22.90
N ARG A 74 2.09 21.12 23.40
CA ARG A 74 1.83 19.73 23.83
C ARG A 74 1.86 18.75 22.67
N LEU A 75 1.30 19.13 21.53
CA LEU A 75 1.34 18.31 20.32
C LEU A 75 2.77 18.17 19.79
N THR A 76 3.58 19.23 19.81
CA THR A 76 5.00 19.18 19.43
C THR A 76 5.76 18.14 20.26
N ARG A 77 5.62 18.17 21.59
CA ARG A 77 6.25 17.18 22.48
C ARG A 77 5.79 15.74 22.18
N LYS A 78 4.49 15.54 21.97
CA LYS A 78 3.97 14.22 21.57
C LYS A 78 4.55 13.76 20.23
N ASN A 79 4.73 14.68 19.28
CA ASN A 79 5.28 14.36 17.98
C ASN A 79 6.77 13.99 18.06
N GLU A 80 7.53 14.64 18.95
CA GLU A 80 8.90 14.26 19.29
C GLU A 80 8.96 12.86 19.90
N ASP A 81 8.08 12.55 20.87
CA ASP A 81 7.99 11.23 21.50
C ASP A 81 7.65 10.13 20.48
N LEU A 82 6.68 10.39 19.59
CA LEU A 82 6.32 9.48 18.51
C LEU A 82 7.46 9.31 17.52
N SER A 83 8.15 10.38 17.15
CA SER A 83 9.33 10.34 16.27
C SER A 83 10.45 9.49 16.89
N HIS A 84 10.69 9.62 18.19
CA HIS A 84 11.63 8.76 18.90
C HIS A 84 11.19 7.29 18.93
N SER A 85 9.90 7.02 19.15
CA SER A 85 9.36 5.66 19.10
C SER A 85 9.48 5.04 17.71
N LEU A 86 9.19 5.81 16.67
CA LEU A 86 9.30 5.42 15.28
C LEU A 86 10.74 5.05 14.93
N ARG A 87 11.73 5.90 15.28
CA ARG A 87 13.15 5.56 15.10
C ARG A 87 13.56 4.26 15.79
N ARG A 88 13.05 3.99 16.99
CA ARG A 88 13.31 2.71 17.68
C ARG A 88 12.72 1.53 16.92
N MET A 89 11.52 1.67 16.40
CA MET A 89 10.87 0.62 15.60
C MET A 89 11.56 0.42 14.25
N GLU A 90 12.01 1.48 13.59
CA GLU A 90 12.82 1.41 12.38
C GLU A 90 14.13 0.68 12.62
N ASN A 91 14.81 0.94 13.74
CA ASN A 91 16.03 0.21 14.09
C ASN A 91 15.77 -1.28 14.33
N LYS A 92 14.66 -1.63 15.01
CA LYS A 92 14.24 -3.03 15.15
C LYS A 92 13.92 -3.66 13.79
N LEU A 93 13.24 -2.94 12.91
CA LEU A 93 12.93 -3.41 11.56
C LEU A 93 14.21 -3.62 10.75
N LYS A 94 15.19 -2.72 10.83
CA LYS A 94 16.51 -2.89 10.20
C LYS A 94 17.19 -4.17 10.71
N PHE A 95 17.16 -4.41 12.03
CA PHE A 95 17.71 -5.63 12.62
C PHE A 95 17.00 -6.89 12.14
N VAL A 96 15.66 -6.93 12.20
CA VAL A 96 14.87 -8.08 11.73
C VAL A 96 15.03 -8.30 10.23
N THR A 97 15.10 -7.24 9.43
CA THR A 97 15.35 -7.34 7.99
C THR A 97 16.72 -7.94 7.72
N GLN A 98 17.75 -7.47 8.44
CA GLN A 98 19.10 -8.01 8.34
C GLN A 98 19.16 -9.48 8.74
N GLU A 99 18.54 -9.85 9.87
CA GLU A 99 18.41 -11.25 10.32
C GLU A 99 17.66 -12.09 9.27
N ASN A 100 16.60 -11.57 8.65
CA ASN A 100 15.87 -12.27 7.59
C ASN A 100 16.74 -12.50 6.34
N ILE A 101 17.57 -11.51 5.96
CA ILE A 101 18.53 -11.65 4.87
C ILE A 101 19.57 -12.72 5.22
N GLU A 102 20.13 -12.70 6.43
CA GLU A 102 21.08 -13.72 6.91
C GLU A 102 20.45 -15.12 6.94
N MET A 103 19.21 -15.25 7.39
CA MET A 103 18.46 -16.50 7.39
C MET A 103 18.17 -16.97 5.96
N ARG A 104 17.85 -16.07 5.02
CA ARG A 104 17.69 -16.39 3.59
C ARG A 104 19.01 -16.79 2.93
N GLN A 105 20.13 -16.18 3.30
CA GLN A 105 21.45 -16.59 2.82
C GLN A 105 21.83 -17.97 3.37
N ARG A 106 21.60 -18.23 4.66
CA ARG A 106 21.76 -19.56 5.26
C ARG A 106 20.83 -20.60 4.64
N ALA A 107 19.58 -20.24 4.37
CA ALA A 107 18.63 -21.09 3.64
C ALA A 107 18.96 -21.21 2.15
N GLY A 108 19.68 -20.25 1.54
CA GLY A 108 20.17 -20.31 0.16
C GLY A 108 21.41 -21.19 -0.01
N ILE A 109 22.21 -21.35 1.05
CA ILE A 109 23.23 -22.41 1.16
C ILE A 109 22.53 -23.78 1.24
N ILE A 110 21.34 -23.85 1.85
CA ILE A 110 20.40 -24.97 1.74
C ILE A 110 19.57 -24.80 0.45
N ARG A 111 20.22 -24.62 -0.70
CA ARG A 111 19.52 -24.72 -1.99
C ARG A 111 18.83 -26.08 -2.03
N ARG A 112 17.51 -26.09 -2.24
CA ARG A 112 16.75 -27.27 -2.68
C ARG A 112 17.62 -28.03 -3.71
N PRO A 113 17.78 -29.36 -3.59
CA PRO A 113 18.32 -30.16 -4.68
C PRO A 113 17.48 -29.82 -5.90
N SER A 114 18.10 -29.19 -6.90
CA SER A 114 17.42 -28.80 -8.13
C SER A 114 17.43 -30.00 -9.07
N SER A 115 17.00 -31.17 -8.57
CA SER A 115 16.53 -32.34 -9.29
C SER A 115 16.42 -33.48 -8.27
N LEU A 116 15.43 -34.36 -8.46
CA LEU A 116 15.33 -35.63 -7.75
C LEU A 116 16.54 -36.55 -8.01
N ASN A 117 17.37 -36.23 -9.02
CA ASN A 117 18.50 -37.05 -9.45
C ASN A 117 19.72 -37.01 -8.52
N ASP A 118 19.98 -35.91 -7.80
CA ASP A 118 21.23 -35.82 -7.02
C ASP A 118 21.18 -36.64 -5.72
N LEU A 119 20.00 -36.80 -5.11
CA LEU A 119 19.84 -37.72 -3.98
C LEU A 119 19.83 -39.19 -4.44
N ASP A 120 19.20 -39.48 -5.58
CA ASP A 120 19.16 -40.82 -6.17
C ASP A 120 20.57 -41.27 -6.57
N GLN A 121 21.35 -40.41 -7.24
CA GLN A 121 22.74 -40.69 -7.59
C GLN A 121 23.62 -40.91 -6.34
N SER A 122 23.44 -40.14 -5.28
CA SER A 122 24.24 -40.34 -4.05
C SER A 122 23.89 -41.64 -3.32
N GLN A 123 22.65 -42.12 -3.46
CA GLN A 123 22.18 -43.36 -2.87
C GLN A 123 22.61 -44.54 -3.73
N ASP A 124 22.41 -44.44 -5.05
CA ASP A 124 22.89 -45.40 -6.05
C ASP A 124 24.41 -45.55 -6.00
N GLU A 125 25.19 -44.48 -5.85
CA GLU A 125 26.65 -44.56 -5.70
C GLU A 125 27.06 -45.31 -4.42
N ARG A 126 26.36 -45.08 -3.30
CA ARG A 126 26.60 -45.80 -2.04
C ARG A 126 26.20 -47.27 -2.13
N ASP A 127 25.09 -47.58 -2.81
CA ASP A 127 24.60 -48.93 -3.01
C ASP A 127 25.49 -49.70 -4.01
N VAL A 128 25.99 -49.02 -5.05
CA VAL A 128 26.99 -49.55 -5.98
C VAL A 128 28.32 -49.83 -5.29
N ASP A 129 28.79 -48.95 -4.40
CA ASP A 129 30.02 -49.18 -3.66
C ASP A 129 29.89 -50.29 -2.62
N PHE A 130 28.71 -50.44 -1.99
CA PHE A 130 28.39 -51.58 -1.13
C PHE A 130 28.39 -52.91 -1.92
N LEU A 131 27.75 -52.93 -3.10
CA LEU A 131 27.75 -54.09 -3.99
C LEU A 131 29.15 -54.46 -4.50
N LYS A 132 29.99 -53.47 -4.83
CA LYS A 132 31.40 -53.71 -5.19
C LYS A 132 32.15 -54.38 -4.05
N LEU A 133 31.95 -53.92 -2.82
CA LEU A 133 32.59 -54.52 -1.65
C LEU A 133 32.13 -55.98 -1.45
N GLN A 134 30.83 -56.23 -1.58
CA GLN A 134 30.28 -57.58 -1.50
C GLN A 134 30.81 -58.51 -2.61
N ILE A 135 30.98 -58.01 -3.83
CA ILE A 135 31.60 -58.76 -4.94
C ILE A 135 33.06 -59.10 -4.62
N VAL A 136 33.83 -58.16 -4.05
CA VAL A 136 35.21 -58.42 -3.64
C VAL A 136 35.28 -59.47 -2.54
N GLU A 137 34.36 -59.42 -1.55
CA GLU A 137 34.27 -60.43 -0.50
C GLU A 137 33.88 -61.82 -1.06
N GLN A 138 32.92 -61.88 -1.98
CA GLN A 138 32.57 -63.14 -2.64
C GLN A 138 33.71 -63.67 -3.51
N GLN A 139 34.44 -62.81 -4.21
CA GLN A 139 35.62 -63.21 -4.98
C GLN A 139 36.71 -63.75 -4.06
N HIS A 140 36.92 -63.13 -2.90
CA HIS A 140 37.88 -63.63 -1.90
C HIS A 140 37.49 -65.04 -1.42
N LEU A 141 36.21 -65.26 -1.15
CA LEU A 141 35.69 -66.56 -0.71
C LEU A 141 35.82 -67.63 -1.82
N ILE A 142 35.59 -67.25 -3.08
CA ILE A 142 35.83 -68.12 -4.24
C ILE A 142 37.31 -68.48 -4.37
N ASP A 143 38.22 -67.52 -4.19
CA ASP A 143 39.66 -67.74 -4.27
C ASP A 143 40.15 -68.66 -3.14
N GLU A 144 39.62 -68.49 -1.92
CA GLU A 144 39.90 -69.39 -0.80
C GLU A 144 39.39 -70.81 -1.09
N LEU A 145 38.15 -70.95 -1.55
CA LEU A 145 37.59 -72.25 -1.93
C LEU A 145 38.41 -72.89 -3.05
N SER A 146 38.82 -72.12 -4.06
CA SER A 146 39.67 -72.61 -5.16
C SER A 146 41.01 -73.12 -4.65
N LYS A 147 41.68 -72.38 -3.76
CA LYS A 147 42.92 -72.84 -3.10
C LYS A 147 42.71 -74.11 -2.28
N THR A 148 41.61 -74.20 -1.52
CA THR A 148 41.31 -75.42 -0.76
C THR A 148 41.09 -76.62 -1.68
N LEU A 149 40.43 -76.42 -2.83
CA LEU A 149 40.17 -77.46 -3.81
C LEU A 149 41.45 -77.92 -4.51
N GLU A 150 42.34 -77.00 -4.88
CA GLU A 150 43.67 -77.32 -5.39
C GLU A 150 44.46 -78.14 -4.37
N THR A 151 44.48 -77.69 -3.11
CA THR A 151 45.18 -78.38 -2.03
C THR A 151 44.61 -79.79 -1.81
N ALA A 152 43.28 -79.94 -1.83
CA ALA A 152 42.61 -81.23 -1.76
C ALA A 152 42.93 -82.11 -2.99
N GLY A 153 43.04 -81.52 -4.18
CA GLY A 153 43.47 -82.19 -5.40
C GLY A 153 44.91 -82.70 -5.33
N TYR A 154 45.82 -81.91 -4.75
CA TYR A 154 47.19 -82.34 -4.46
C TYR A 154 47.21 -83.50 -3.46
N VAL A 155 46.46 -83.41 -2.36
CA VAL A 155 46.35 -84.49 -1.36
C VAL A 155 45.79 -85.78 -1.98
N LYS A 156 44.74 -85.67 -2.81
CA LYS A 156 44.17 -86.80 -3.55
C LYS A 156 45.19 -87.45 -4.49
N SER A 157 45.95 -86.64 -5.23
CA SER A 157 46.99 -87.12 -6.15
C SER A 157 48.12 -87.85 -5.41
N VAL A 158 48.53 -87.34 -4.23
CA VAL A 158 49.51 -88.00 -3.36
C VAL A 158 48.97 -89.34 -2.86
N LEU A 159 47.71 -89.38 -2.40
CA LEU A 159 47.05 -90.62 -1.93
C LEU A 159 46.90 -91.66 -3.05
N GLU A 160 46.54 -91.24 -4.26
CA GLU A 160 46.46 -92.12 -5.43
C GLU A 160 47.84 -92.68 -5.82
N ARG A 161 48.88 -91.84 -5.80
CA ARG A 161 50.27 -92.27 -6.04
C ARG A 161 50.73 -93.29 -5.00
N ASP A 162 50.38 -93.08 -3.74
CA ASP A 162 50.73 -93.99 -2.64
C ASP A 162 49.95 -95.32 -2.71
N LYS A 163 48.67 -95.28 -3.10
CA LYS A 163 47.89 -96.48 -3.44
C LYS A 163 48.49 -97.25 -4.62
N LEU A 164 48.90 -96.58 -5.70
CA LEU A 164 49.56 -97.18 -6.85
C LEU A 164 50.90 -97.85 -6.47
N LEU A 165 51.68 -97.22 -5.59
CA LEU A 165 52.90 -97.82 -5.03
C LEU A 165 52.59 -99.07 -4.21
N ARG A 166 51.50 -99.07 -3.42
CA ARG A 166 51.01 -100.27 -2.70
C ARG A 166 50.59 -101.37 -3.68
N TYR A 167 49.79 -101.08 -4.71
CA TYR A 167 49.42 -102.05 -5.75
C TYR A 167 50.63 -102.59 -6.52
N ARG A 168 51.64 -101.76 -6.82
CA ARG A 168 52.88 -102.20 -7.48
C ARG A 168 53.74 -103.09 -6.56
N LYS A 169 53.75 -102.84 -5.25
CA LYS A 169 54.37 -103.73 -4.24
C LYS A 169 53.60 -105.05 -4.10
N GLN A 170 52.27 -105.03 -4.24
CA GLN A 170 51.41 -106.22 -4.15
C GLN A 170 51.48 -107.08 -5.43
N ARG A 171 51.57 -106.47 -6.63
CA ARG A 171 51.79 -107.17 -7.91
C ARG A 171 53.17 -107.82 -8.02
N LYS A 172 54.19 -107.36 -7.28
CA LYS A 172 55.50 -108.03 -7.19
C LYS A 172 55.49 -109.31 -6.33
N LYS A 173 54.40 -109.62 -5.62
CA LYS A 173 54.25 -110.83 -4.77
C LYS A 173 53.27 -111.86 -5.33
N MET A 174 52.70 -111.65 -6.51
CA MET A 174 51.71 -112.55 -7.11
C MET A 174 52.22 -113.00 -8.49
N ALA A 175 53.05 -114.03 -8.47
CA ALA A 175 53.32 -114.85 -9.65
C ALA A 175 52.34 -116.04 -9.65
N LYS A 176 51.83 -116.34 -10.85
CA LYS A 176 51.00 -117.50 -11.29
C LYS A 176 49.53 -117.18 -11.59
N LEU A 177 49.17 -117.41 -12.86
CA LEU A 177 47.87 -117.35 -13.53
C LEU A 177 46.96 -118.53 -13.09
N PRO A 178 45.62 -118.54 -13.33
CA PRO A 178 45.06 -118.76 -14.68
C PRO A 178 43.74 -117.99 -15.04
N LYS A 179 43.44 -117.95 -16.36
CA LYS A 179 42.15 -117.58 -17.04
C LYS A 179 41.08 -118.69 -16.85
N PRO A 180 39.81 -118.63 -17.36
CA PRO A 180 39.11 -117.66 -18.22
C PRO A 180 37.65 -117.33 -17.79
N VAL A 181 36.93 -116.48 -18.53
CA VAL A 181 35.70 -116.77 -19.31
C VAL A 181 35.06 -115.45 -19.76
N VAL A 182 34.74 -115.40 -21.05
CA VAL A 182 34.09 -114.29 -21.76
C VAL A 182 32.58 -114.57 -21.78
N VAL A 183 31.76 -113.55 -21.47
CA VAL A 183 30.37 -113.47 -21.94
C VAL A 183 30.15 -112.03 -22.43
N GLU A 184 29.86 -111.90 -23.72
CA GLU A 184 29.34 -110.70 -24.38
C GLU A 184 27.82 -110.67 -24.25
N THR A 185 27.26 -109.51 -23.89
CA THR A 185 25.96 -108.98 -24.38
C THR A 185 25.96 -107.48 -24.05
N PHE A 186 26.11 -106.54 -24.99
CA PHE A 186 25.11 -106.02 -25.94
C PHE A 186 23.96 -105.25 -25.24
N PHE A 187 23.99 -103.91 -25.29
CA PHE A 187 22.97 -102.99 -25.85
C PHE A 187 23.03 -101.59 -25.21
N GLY A 188 23.02 -100.55 -26.06
CA GLY A 188 22.89 -99.13 -25.69
C GLY A 188 21.51 -98.58 -26.04
N TYR A 189 21.42 -97.24 -26.05
CA TYR A 189 20.24 -96.37 -26.31
C TYR A 189 19.26 -96.26 -25.13
N ASP A 190 18.64 -95.13 -24.81
CA ASP A 190 18.71 -93.71 -25.21
C ASP A 190 17.80 -92.94 -24.23
N GLU A 191 17.91 -91.63 -24.26
CA GLU A 191 17.11 -90.60 -23.60
C GLU A 191 15.59 -90.78 -23.71
N GLU A 192 14.83 -90.39 -22.67
CA GLU A 192 14.18 -89.09 -22.57
C GLU A 192 13.14 -89.04 -21.43
N ALA A 193 13.10 -87.87 -20.81
CA ALA A 193 11.92 -87.13 -20.36
C ALA A 193 10.94 -87.73 -19.32
N SER A 194 10.73 -86.86 -18.33
CA SER A 194 9.42 -86.41 -17.83
C SER A 194 8.90 -87.01 -16.52
N LEU A 195 8.90 -86.10 -15.53
CA LEU A 195 7.82 -85.74 -14.62
C LEU A 195 7.07 -86.82 -13.83
N GLU A 196 7.09 -86.54 -12.53
CA GLU A 196 6.01 -86.68 -11.56
C GLU A 196 5.79 -88.01 -10.84
N SER A 197 5.56 -87.81 -9.54
CA SER A 197 4.62 -88.54 -8.70
C SER A 197 5.11 -89.83 -8.04
N ASP A 198 5.34 -89.67 -6.73
CA ASP A 198 4.98 -90.59 -5.66
C ASP A 198 5.47 -92.04 -5.77
N GLY A 199 6.72 -92.24 -5.32
CA GLY A 199 7.37 -93.53 -5.14
C GLY A 199 7.34 -94.02 -3.69
N SER A 200 6.33 -94.84 -3.40
CA SER A 200 6.16 -95.75 -2.27
C SER A 200 7.31 -96.77 -2.09
N SER A 201 7.29 -97.53 -1.00
CA SER A 201 8.01 -98.81 -0.82
C SER A 201 7.32 -99.60 0.30
N ILE A 202 7.00 -100.90 0.21
CA ILE A 202 7.65 -101.95 -0.58
C ILE A 202 6.85 -103.29 -0.52
N SER A 203 6.99 -104.11 -1.58
CA SER A 203 7.33 -105.57 -1.56
C SER A 203 6.36 -106.60 -0.95
N TYR A 204 6.18 -107.83 -1.47
CA TYR A 204 6.51 -108.54 -2.71
C TYR A 204 5.81 -109.93 -2.64
N GLN A 205 5.42 -110.46 -3.81
CA GLN A 205 5.59 -111.85 -4.33
C GLN A 205 5.35 -113.06 -3.37
N THR A 206 4.72 -114.17 -3.75
CA THR A 206 4.49 -114.85 -5.05
C THR A 206 3.57 -116.03 -4.75
N ASP A 207 2.71 -116.45 -5.67
CA ASP A 207 2.34 -117.87 -5.72
C ASP A 207 1.81 -118.34 -7.08
N ARG A 208 2.26 -119.53 -7.51
CA ARG A 208 1.67 -120.48 -8.47
C ARG A 208 2.26 -121.84 -8.05
N THR A 209 1.52 -122.94 -7.91
CA THR A 209 0.76 -123.64 -8.98
C THR A 209 -0.12 -124.77 -8.40
N ASP A 210 -1.18 -125.12 -9.16
CA ASP A 210 -1.81 -126.45 -9.37
C ASP A 210 -3.02 -126.98 -8.54
N GLN A 211 -4.18 -126.97 -9.25
CA GLN A 211 -5.20 -128.02 -9.52
C GLN A 211 -6.11 -128.64 -8.41
N THR A 212 -7.42 -128.58 -8.73
CA THR A 212 -8.72 -129.02 -8.15
C THR A 212 -8.93 -130.56 -7.99
N PRO A 213 -10.08 -131.11 -7.49
CA PRO A 213 -11.21 -130.60 -6.64
C PRO A 213 -11.73 -131.60 -5.54
N CYS A 214 -12.70 -131.15 -4.69
CA CYS A 214 -13.93 -131.83 -4.21
C CYS A 214 -14.27 -131.62 -2.70
N THR A 215 -15.49 -131.16 -2.44
CA THR A 215 -16.31 -131.25 -1.20
C THR A 215 -17.03 -132.63 -1.12
N PRO A 216 -17.84 -133.03 -0.09
CA PRO A 216 -18.18 -132.46 1.24
C PRO A 216 -18.31 -133.51 2.40
N ASP A 217 -18.79 -133.05 3.58
CA ASP A 217 -19.52 -133.76 4.68
C ASP A 217 -18.71 -134.66 5.65
N ASP A 218 -18.90 -134.69 6.98
CA ASP A 218 -20.04 -134.35 7.84
C ASP A 218 -19.62 -134.18 9.33
N ASP A 219 -20.59 -133.79 10.17
CA ASP A 219 -20.65 -133.83 11.65
C ASP A 219 -20.34 -132.55 12.44
N LEU A 220 -21.27 -131.61 12.25
CA LEU A 220 -21.62 -130.48 13.12
C LEU A 220 -22.27 -130.97 14.42
N GLU A 221 -21.67 -130.76 15.60
CA GLU A 221 -22.43 -130.30 16.79
C GLU A 221 -21.58 -129.94 18.03
N GLU A 222 -20.25 -130.12 18.04
CA GLU A 222 -19.45 -129.93 19.27
C GLU A 222 -18.40 -128.79 19.21
N GLY A 223 -18.30 -128.07 18.08
CA GLY A 223 -17.35 -126.96 17.87
C GLY A 223 -17.86 -125.57 18.25
N LEU A 224 -19.17 -125.30 18.10
CA LEU A 224 -19.72 -123.94 18.17
C LEU A 224 -19.57 -123.27 19.55
N ALA A 225 -19.61 -124.04 20.64
CA ALA A 225 -19.47 -123.49 22.00
C ALA A 225 -18.00 -123.17 22.37
N LYS A 226 -17.01 -123.76 21.68
CA LYS A 226 -15.58 -123.47 21.87
C LYS A 226 -15.05 -122.45 20.87
N GLU A 227 -15.60 -122.40 19.66
CA GLU A 227 -15.16 -121.46 18.63
C GLU A 227 -15.52 -120.00 18.98
N GLU A 228 -16.67 -119.75 19.62
CA GLU A 228 -17.09 -118.38 19.97
C GLU A 228 -16.13 -117.67 20.95
N PRO A 229 -15.70 -118.26 22.08
CA PRO A 229 -14.71 -117.62 22.96
C PRO A 229 -13.32 -117.51 22.31
N GLU A 230 -12.96 -118.43 21.43
CA GLU A 230 -11.66 -118.43 20.75
C GLU A 230 -11.58 -117.35 19.65
N LEU A 231 -12.70 -117.12 18.94
CA LEU A 231 -12.86 -116.00 18.00
C LEU A 231 -12.87 -114.64 18.73
N ARG A 232 -13.57 -114.54 19.88
CA ARG A 232 -13.53 -113.33 20.72
C ARG A 232 -12.12 -113.05 21.25
N PHE A 233 -11.37 -114.09 21.64
CA PHE A 233 -9.98 -113.92 22.08
C PHE A 233 -9.07 -113.44 20.94
N ARG A 234 -9.23 -113.98 19.72
CA ARG A 234 -8.52 -113.48 18.52
C ARG A 234 -8.87 -112.04 18.20
N GLN A 235 -10.15 -111.67 18.23
CA GLN A 235 -10.59 -110.29 18.02
C GLN A 235 -10.01 -109.34 19.07
N LEU A 236 -10.11 -109.70 20.35
CA LEU A 236 -9.56 -108.89 21.44
C LEU A 236 -8.05 -108.72 21.32
N THR A 237 -7.33 -109.75 20.87
CA THR A 237 -5.88 -109.67 20.62
C THR A 237 -5.56 -108.73 19.46
N MET A 238 -6.34 -108.79 18.38
CA MET A 238 -6.21 -107.87 17.25
C MET A 238 -6.51 -106.42 17.66
N GLU A 239 -7.56 -106.20 18.44
CA GLU A 239 -7.92 -104.88 18.98
C GLU A 239 -6.86 -104.35 19.94
N TYR A 240 -6.32 -105.20 20.82
CA TYR A 240 -5.21 -104.82 21.69
C TYR A 240 -3.97 -104.40 20.90
N GLN A 241 -3.61 -105.14 19.85
CA GLN A 241 -2.49 -104.78 18.96
C GLN A 241 -2.79 -103.52 18.13
N ALA A 242 -4.04 -103.30 17.73
CA ALA A 242 -4.45 -102.07 17.05
C ALA A 242 -4.37 -100.87 18.00
N LEU A 243 -4.78 -101.04 19.26
CA LEU A 243 -4.70 -100.04 20.31
C LEU A 243 -3.26 -99.72 20.68
N GLN A 244 -2.38 -100.72 20.80
CA GLN A 244 -0.95 -100.50 21.03
C GLN A 244 -0.30 -99.73 19.88
N ARG A 245 -0.66 -100.03 18.63
CA ARG A 245 -0.20 -99.25 17.45
C ARG A 245 -0.76 -97.83 17.45
N ALA A 246 -2.04 -97.65 17.76
CA ALA A 246 -2.65 -96.32 17.88
C ALA A 246 -2.03 -95.51 19.02
N TYR A 247 -1.71 -96.13 20.16
CA TYR A 247 -1.02 -95.50 21.28
C TYR A 247 0.42 -95.13 20.92
N ALA A 248 1.14 -96.00 20.18
CA ALA A 248 2.48 -95.68 19.68
C ALA A 248 2.47 -94.50 18.68
N LEU A 249 1.50 -94.46 17.76
CA LEU A 249 1.31 -93.34 16.82
C LEU A 249 0.89 -92.05 17.53
N LEU A 250 0.05 -92.14 18.56
CA LEU A 250 -0.28 -90.99 19.42
C LEU A 250 0.95 -90.54 20.21
N GLN A 251 1.77 -91.45 20.72
CA GLN A 251 3.01 -91.11 21.41
C GLN A 251 4.03 -90.46 20.46
N GLU A 252 4.05 -90.87 19.18
CA GLU A 252 4.86 -90.26 18.13
C GLU A 252 4.32 -88.87 17.72
N GLN A 253 3.00 -88.68 17.65
CA GLN A 253 2.37 -87.37 17.40
C GLN A 253 2.48 -86.41 18.58
N VAL A 254 2.34 -86.91 19.82
CA VAL A 254 2.45 -86.12 21.06
C VAL A 254 3.93 -85.89 21.43
N GLY A 255 4.82 -86.77 21.01
CA GLY A 255 6.28 -86.65 21.20
C GLY A 255 6.98 -85.70 20.22
N GLY A 256 6.25 -85.13 19.24
CA GLY A 256 6.82 -84.32 18.17
C GLY A 256 6.47 -82.82 18.19
N THR A 257 5.72 -82.31 19.17
CA THR A 257 5.17 -80.93 19.11
C THR A 257 5.44 -80.05 20.33
N LEU A 258 6.34 -80.45 21.23
CA LEU A 258 6.92 -79.55 22.23
C LEU A 258 8.44 -79.56 22.07
N ASP A 259 8.94 -79.01 20.96
CA ASP A 259 10.31 -78.52 20.95
C ASP A 259 10.32 -77.29 21.87
N ALA A 260 10.50 -77.55 23.16
CA ALA A 260 10.49 -76.53 24.20
C ALA A 260 11.48 -75.41 23.90
N GLU A 261 12.58 -75.69 23.17
CA GLU A 261 13.51 -74.65 22.73
C GLU A 261 12.94 -73.78 21.62
N ARG A 262 12.19 -74.35 20.66
CA ARG A 262 11.47 -73.56 19.65
C ARG A 262 10.35 -72.74 20.27
N GLU A 263 9.55 -73.32 21.17
CA GLU A 263 8.48 -72.58 21.85
C GLU A 263 9.04 -71.45 22.74
N VAL A 264 10.16 -71.69 23.43
CA VAL A 264 10.86 -70.65 24.18
C VAL A 264 11.38 -69.56 23.23
N LYS A 265 12.00 -69.90 22.10
CA LYS A 265 12.44 -68.90 21.11
C LYS A 265 11.29 -68.11 20.51
N THR A 266 10.17 -68.75 20.19
CA THR A 266 8.96 -68.06 19.69
C THR A 266 8.38 -67.15 20.76
N ARG A 267 8.33 -67.60 22.02
CA ARG A 267 7.88 -66.79 23.14
C ARG A 267 8.80 -65.59 23.41
N GLU A 268 10.11 -65.77 23.36
CA GLU A 268 11.11 -64.70 23.50
C GLU A 268 10.99 -63.68 22.36
N GLN A 269 10.81 -64.16 21.12
CA GLN A 269 10.60 -63.30 19.96
C GLN A 269 9.33 -62.47 20.09
N LEU A 270 8.21 -63.10 20.46
CA LEU A 270 6.95 -62.40 20.71
C LEU A 270 7.07 -61.41 21.88
N GLN A 271 7.84 -61.74 22.92
CA GLN A 271 8.11 -60.84 24.03
C GLN A 271 8.94 -59.62 23.60
N ALA A 272 9.93 -59.80 22.73
CA ALA A 272 10.69 -58.71 22.13
C ALA A 272 9.83 -57.85 21.18
N ASP A 273 8.91 -58.46 20.43
CA ASP A 273 7.96 -57.76 19.57
C ASP A 273 6.99 -56.90 20.39
N VAL A 274 6.48 -57.44 21.51
CA VAL A 274 5.62 -56.70 22.46
C VAL A 274 6.38 -55.53 23.07
N GLN A 275 7.63 -55.71 23.50
CA GLN A 275 8.45 -54.62 24.04
C GLN A 275 8.72 -53.53 23.01
N ARG A 276 9.01 -53.90 21.74
CA ARG A 276 9.18 -52.92 20.66
C ARG A 276 7.89 -52.17 20.34
N ALA A 277 6.75 -52.85 20.36
CA ALA A 277 5.45 -52.21 20.17
C ALA A 277 5.12 -51.25 21.31
N GLN A 278 5.41 -51.63 22.56
CA GLN A 278 5.25 -50.79 23.75
C GLN A 278 6.11 -49.52 23.68
N ALA A 279 7.40 -49.66 23.37
CA ALA A 279 8.28 -48.51 23.20
C ALA A 279 7.77 -47.56 22.09
N ARG A 280 7.28 -48.12 20.97
CA ARG A 280 6.71 -47.33 19.88
C ARG A 280 5.40 -46.64 20.27
N ILE A 281 4.56 -47.27 21.10
CA ILE A 281 3.37 -46.64 21.67
C ILE A 281 3.78 -45.49 22.59
N GLU A 282 4.74 -45.69 23.49
CA GLU A 282 5.24 -44.65 24.39
C GLU A 282 5.84 -43.46 23.63
N ASP A 283 6.60 -43.70 22.56
CA ASP A 283 7.16 -42.63 21.72
C ASP A 283 6.08 -41.88 20.95
N LEU A 284 5.05 -42.58 20.45
CA LEU A 284 3.89 -41.95 19.81
C LEU A 284 3.05 -41.17 20.83
N GLU A 285 2.87 -41.66 22.04
CA GLU A 285 2.18 -40.96 23.14
C GLU A 285 2.94 -39.70 23.57
N LYS A 286 4.29 -39.78 23.67
CA LYS A 286 5.14 -38.60 23.91
C LYS A 286 5.06 -37.61 22.75
N ALA A 287 5.16 -38.08 21.51
CA ALA A 287 5.03 -37.23 20.33
C ALA A 287 3.64 -36.58 20.24
N LEU A 288 2.57 -37.28 20.62
CA LEU A 288 1.21 -36.75 20.67
C LEU A 288 1.02 -35.73 21.81
N ALA A 289 1.66 -35.96 22.96
CA ALA A 289 1.68 -35.02 24.07
C ALA A 289 2.51 -33.75 23.76
N GLU A 290 3.61 -33.89 23.03
CA GLU A 290 4.44 -32.78 22.52
C GLU A 290 3.79 -32.06 21.33
N GLN A 291 2.97 -32.77 20.55
CA GLN A 291 2.04 -32.21 19.56
C GLN A 291 0.84 -31.57 20.27
N GLY A 292 1.12 -30.71 21.25
CA GLY A 292 0.20 -29.76 21.85
C GLY A 292 -0.35 -28.82 20.79
N GLN A 293 -1.38 -29.27 20.09
CA GLN A 293 -2.32 -28.42 19.38
C GLN A 293 -2.99 -27.50 20.41
N ASP A 294 -2.36 -26.36 20.75
CA ASP A 294 -3.10 -25.11 20.94
C ASP A 294 -2.28 -23.88 21.39
N MET A 295 -1.00 -23.96 21.79
CA MET A 295 -0.36 -22.76 22.36
C MET A 295 -0.22 -21.61 21.35
N LYS A 296 0.23 -21.90 20.11
CA LYS A 296 0.31 -20.87 19.05
C LYS A 296 -1.07 -20.37 18.60
N TRP A 297 -2.06 -21.26 18.50
CA TRP A 297 -3.41 -20.86 18.10
C TRP A 297 -4.12 -20.02 19.18
N ILE A 298 -3.93 -20.36 20.45
CA ILE A 298 -4.41 -19.56 21.59
C ILE A 298 -3.73 -18.18 21.58
N GLU A 299 -2.42 -18.12 21.36
CA GLU A 299 -1.68 -16.86 21.26
C GLU A 299 -2.17 -15.99 20.09
N GLU A 300 -2.34 -16.57 18.91
CA GLU A 300 -2.88 -15.90 17.71
C GLU A 300 -4.32 -15.43 17.93
N LYS A 301 -5.18 -16.26 18.52
CA LYS A 301 -6.56 -15.92 18.87
C LYS A 301 -6.60 -14.76 19.87
N GLN A 302 -5.76 -14.79 20.91
CA GLN A 302 -5.66 -13.69 21.89
C GLN A 302 -5.10 -12.40 21.28
N ALA A 303 -4.14 -12.50 20.35
CA ALA A 303 -3.61 -11.35 19.61
C ALA A 303 -4.69 -10.74 18.71
N LEU A 304 -5.50 -11.57 18.04
CA LEU A 304 -6.63 -11.13 17.24
C LEU A 304 -7.70 -10.44 18.11
N TYR A 305 -8.02 -10.97 19.29
CA TYR A 305 -8.94 -10.31 20.21
C TYR A 305 -8.45 -8.93 20.65
N ARG A 306 -7.16 -8.80 21.01
CA ARG A 306 -6.54 -7.52 21.35
C ARG A 306 -6.63 -6.52 20.19
N ARG A 307 -6.27 -6.96 18.98
CA ARG A 307 -6.33 -6.12 17.79
C ARG A 307 -7.76 -5.72 17.43
N ASN A 308 -8.74 -6.62 17.60
CA ASN A 308 -10.14 -6.30 17.39
C ASN A 308 -10.64 -5.26 18.40
N GLN A 309 -10.21 -5.36 19.66
CA GLN A 309 -10.57 -4.40 20.70
C GLN A 309 -9.99 -3.01 20.40
N GLU A 310 -8.72 -2.93 19.96
CA GLU A 310 -8.11 -1.69 19.48
C GLU A 310 -8.86 -1.10 18.29
N LEU A 311 -9.31 -1.94 17.34
CA LEU A 311 -10.10 -1.49 16.19
C LEU A 311 -11.47 -0.95 16.62
N VAL A 312 -12.15 -1.61 17.56
CA VAL A 312 -13.43 -1.14 18.10
C VAL A 312 -13.28 0.21 18.82
N GLU A 313 -12.22 0.38 19.61
CA GLU A 313 -11.93 1.67 20.25
C GLU A 313 -11.62 2.75 19.22
N LYS A 314 -10.87 2.42 18.17
CA LYS A 314 -10.57 3.34 17.08
C LYS A 314 -11.82 3.72 16.29
N ILE A 315 -12.73 2.78 16.03
CA ILE A 315 -14.03 3.07 15.41
C ILE A 315 -14.82 4.03 16.28
N LYS A 316 -14.93 3.79 17.59
CA LYS A 316 -15.61 4.72 18.51
C LYS A 316 -14.99 6.12 18.50
N GLN A 317 -13.67 6.21 18.47
CA GLN A 317 -12.98 7.51 18.35
C GLN A 317 -13.35 8.19 17.02
N MET A 318 -13.28 7.48 15.90
CA MET A 318 -13.65 8.00 14.59
C MET A 318 -15.12 8.44 14.54
N GLU A 319 -16.04 7.69 15.15
CA GLU A 319 -17.47 8.07 15.24
C GLU A 319 -17.66 9.36 16.03
N THR A 320 -16.92 9.56 17.13
CA THR A 320 -16.97 10.83 17.89
C THR A 320 -16.39 12.00 17.10
N GLU A 321 -15.30 11.77 16.35
CA GLU A 321 -14.72 12.79 15.48
C GLU A 321 -15.65 13.13 14.31
N GLU A 322 -16.30 12.13 13.72
CA GLU A 322 -17.31 12.31 12.68
C GLU A 322 -18.50 13.14 13.20
N ALA A 323 -19.01 12.83 14.39
CA ALA A 323 -20.08 13.60 15.01
C ALA A 323 -19.67 15.06 15.25
N ARG A 324 -18.42 15.28 15.69
CA ARG A 324 -17.87 16.63 15.88
C ARG A 324 -17.76 17.40 14.56
N LEU A 325 -17.21 16.76 13.52
CA LEU A 325 -17.06 17.36 12.20
C LEU A 325 -18.43 17.65 11.55
N LYS A 326 -19.42 16.79 11.75
CA LYS A 326 -20.81 17.07 11.31
C LYS A 326 -21.37 18.32 11.95
N HIS A 327 -21.08 18.55 13.24
CA HIS A 327 -21.51 19.77 13.91
C HIS A 327 -20.77 21.00 13.37
N GLU A 328 -19.44 20.94 13.22
CA GLU A 328 -18.65 22.02 12.62
C GLU A 328 -19.11 22.37 11.19
N VAL A 329 -19.47 21.37 10.38
CA VAL A 329 -20.04 21.58 9.04
C VAL A 329 -21.39 22.27 9.11
N GLN A 330 -22.24 21.92 10.08
CA GLN A 330 -23.53 22.59 10.24
C GLN A 330 -23.34 24.05 10.66
N ASP A 331 -22.46 24.33 11.62
CA ASP A 331 -22.15 25.69 12.06
C ASP A 331 -21.61 26.54 10.88
N ALA A 332 -20.75 25.96 10.04
CA ALA A 332 -20.25 26.62 8.84
C ALA A 332 -21.35 26.90 7.80
N LYS A 333 -22.33 26.00 7.65
CA LYS A 333 -23.50 26.24 6.79
C LYS A 333 -24.35 27.38 7.31
N ASP A 334 -24.65 27.39 8.60
CA ASP A 334 -25.45 28.45 9.22
C ASP A 334 -24.74 29.82 9.08
N GLN A 335 -23.41 29.86 9.22
CA GLN A 335 -22.60 31.05 8.95
C GLN A 335 -22.64 31.48 7.47
N ASN A 336 -22.59 30.53 6.53
CA ASN A 336 -22.72 30.83 5.10
C ASN A 336 -24.10 31.42 4.77
N GLU A 337 -25.17 30.87 5.32
CA GLU A 337 -26.53 31.42 5.15
C GLU A 337 -26.58 32.87 5.64
N LEU A 338 -26.01 33.16 6.83
CA LEU A 338 -25.88 34.53 7.35
C LEU A 338 -25.11 35.47 6.41
N LEU A 339 -24.03 34.99 5.79
CA LEU A 339 -23.25 35.76 4.83
C LEU A 339 -24.03 36.00 3.53
N GLU A 340 -24.79 35.02 3.04
CA GLU A 340 -25.69 35.19 1.89
C GLU A 340 -26.72 36.29 2.16
N PHE A 341 -27.35 36.29 3.33
CA PHE A 341 -28.26 37.39 3.72
C PHE A 341 -27.56 38.74 3.74
N ARG A 342 -26.32 38.80 4.24
CA ARG A 342 -25.55 40.03 4.29
C ARG A 342 -25.18 40.54 2.89
N ILE A 343 -24.82 39.65 1.97
CA ILE A 343 -24.54 39.99 0.57
C ILE A 343 -25.80 40.56 -0.08
N LEU A 344 -26.94 39.90 0.07
CA LEU A 344 -28.21 40.38 -0.48
C LEU A 344 -28.58 41.77 0.06
N GLU A 345 -28.36 42.03 1.35
CA GLU A 345 -28.56 43.36 1.95
C GLU A 345 -27.64 44.44 1.35
N LEU A 346 -26.39 44.07 1.05
CA LEU A 346 -25.41 44.95 0.42
C LEU A 346 -25.76 45.22 -1.05
N GLU A 347 -26.18 44.21 -1.80
CA GLU A 347 -26.66 44.37 -3.18
C GLU A 347 -27.93 45.24 -3.26
N GLU A 348 -28.86 45.08 -2.32
CA GLU A 348 -30.07 45.92 -2.22
C GLU A 348 -29.69 47.39 -1.94
N ARG A 349 -28.68 47.63 -1.10
CA ARG A 349 -28.10 48.96 -0.87
C ARG A 349 -27.43 49.53 -2.11
N GLU A 350 -26.72 48.70 -2.87
CA GLU A 350 -26.07 49.09 -4.12
C GLU A 350 -27.11 49.46 -5.20
N ARG A 351 -28.18 48.67 -5.36
CA ARG A 351 -29.29 48.98 -6.28
C ARG A 351 -30.04 50.26 -5.89
N LYS A 352 -30.13 50.57 -4.59
CA LYS A 352 -30.73 51.81 -4.08
C LYS A 352 -29.76 53.00 -4.12
N SER A 353 -28.49 52.78 -4.42
CA SER A 353 -27.53 53.84 -4.67
C SER A 353 -27.82 54.50 -6.04
N PRO A 354 -27.80 55.84 -6.15
CA PRO A 354 -28.03 56.51 -7.44
C PRO A 354 -27.02 56.07 -8.49
N ALA A 355 -27.50 55.57 -9.64
CA ALA A 355 -26.65 55.21 -10.77
C ALA A 355 -25.91 56.44 -11.31
N ILE A 356 -24.59 56.32 -11.46
CA ILE A 356 -23.71 57.36 -12.00
C ILE A 356 -23.98 57.51 -13.50
N ASN A 357 -24.75 58.53 -13.90
CA ASN A 357 -24.82 59.00 -15.28
C ASN A 357 -23.83 60.17 -15.44
N PHE A 358 -22.65 59.91 -16.02
CA PHE A 358 -21.70 60.96 -16.41
C PHE A 358 -22.31 61.81 -17.53
N HIS A 359 -22.65 63.06 -17.22
CA HIS A 359 -23.06 64.04 -18.22
C HIS A 359 -21.82 64.80 -18.71
N HIS A 360 -21.42 64.58 -19.96
CA HIS A 360 -20.39 65.39 -20.62
C HIS A 360 -20.93 66.81 -20.83
N THR A 361 -20.33 67.79 -20.16
CA THR A 361 -20.52 69.21 -20.49
C THR A 361 -19.42 69.60 -21.47
N PRO A 362 -19.73 70.10 -22.69
CA PRO A 362 -18.70 70.40 -23.68
C PRO A 362 -17.88 71.62 -23.27
N PHE A 363 -16.56 71.55 -23.44
CA PHE A 363 -15.63 72.66 -23.26
C PHE A 363 -15.91 73.78 -24.29
N VAL A 364 -15.54 75.03 -23.94
CA VAL A 364 -15.59 76.16 -24.87
C VAL A 364 -14.65 75.89 -26.04
N GLU A 365 -15.18 76.03 -27.26
CA GLU A 365 -14.53 75.65 -28.52
C GLU A 365 -13.14 76.29 -28.66
N GLY A 366 -12.10 75.46 -28.75
CA GLY A 366 -10.73 75.88 -29.12
C GLY A 366 -9.65 75.86 -28.03
N LYS A 367 -9.96 75.53 -26.76
CA LYS A 367 -8.95 75.42 -25.68
C LYS A 367 -8.84 73.99 -25.14
N SER A 368 -7.62 73.51 -24.95
CA SER A 368 -7.42 72.18 -24.36
C SER A 368 -7.62 72.19 -22.84
N PRO A 369 -8.05 71.08 -22.24
CA PRO A 369 -8.34 71.01 -20.79
C PRO A 369 -7.12 71.35 -19.95
N LEU A 370 -5.92 70.91 -20.37
CA LEU A 370 -4.68 71.26 -19.70
C LEU A 370 -4.37 72.76 -19.79
N GLN A 371 -4.65 73.40 -20.93
CA GLN A 371 -4.51 74.87 -21.09
C GLN A 371 -5.40 75.63 -20.09
N ALA A 372 -6.62 75.16 -19.86
CA ALA A 372 -7.53 75.78 -18.90
C ALA A 372 -7.05 75.66 -17.44
N TYR A 373 -6.41 74.53 -17.08
CA TYR A 373 -5.79 74.37 -15.77
C TYR A 373 -4.56 75.27 -15.59
N CYS A 374 -3.68 75.35 -16.58
CA CYS A 374 -2.52 76.24 -16.54
C CYS A 374 -2.93 77.71 -16.37
N GLU A 375 -3.92 78.18 -17.13
CA GLU A 375 -4.45 79.55 -17.01
C GLU A 375 -5.07 79.81 -15.61
N ALA A 376 -5.75 78.83 -15.03
CA ALA A 376 -6.35 78.94 -13.69
C ALA A 376 -5.32 79.01 -12.57
N GLU A 377 -4.14 78.40 -12.75
CA GLU A 377 -2.99 78.52 -11.83
C GLU A 377 -2.11 79.76 -12.12
N GLY A 378 -2.51 80.60 -13.09
CA GLY A 378 -1.81 81.84 -13.43
C GLY A 378 -0.65 81.67 -14.42
N VAL A 379 -0.51 80.49 -15.03
CA VAL A 379 0.48 80.19 -16.06
C VAL A 379 -0.12 80.48 -17.43
N THR A 380 0.05 81.73 -17.89
CA THR A 380 -0.51 82.22 -19.17
C THR A 380 0.54 82.40 -20.27
N ASP A 381 1.82 82.30 -19.92
CA ASP A 381 2.98 82.47 -20.79
C ASP A 381 3.29 81.21 -21.64
N ILE A 382 2.69 80.07 -21.30
CA ILE A 382 2.91 78.79 -21.99
C ILE A 382 1.62 78.35 -22.70
N LEU A 383 1.70 78.25 -24.03
CA LEU A 383 0.68 77.64 -24.87
C LEU A 383 0.97 76.14 -25.02
N VAL A 384 0.17 75.30 -24.35
CA VAL A 384 0.28 73.83 -24.34
C VAL A 384 0.25 73.27 -25.78
N THR A 385 -0.61 73.82 -26.63
CA THR A 385 -0.71 73.43 -28.05
C THR A 385 0.54 73.76 -28.85
N GLU A 386 1.23 74.85 -28.52
CA GLU A 386 2.48 75.24 -29.18
C GLU A 386 3.67 74.42 -28.65
N LEU A 387 3.66 74.09 -27.36
CA LEU A 387 4.66 73.25 -26.72
C LEU A 387 4.63 71.81 -27.25
N MET A 388 3.43 71.23 -27.41
CA MET A 388 3.29 69.90 -28.04
C MET A 388 3.81 69.91 -29.47
N LYS A 389 3.48 70.94 -30.28
CA LYS A 389 4.01 71.07 -31.65
C LYS A 389 5.53 71.17 -31.67
N LYS A 390 6.14 71.90 -30.73
CA LYS A 390 7.61 71.99 -30.61
C LYS A 390 8.23 70.64 -30.23
N LEU A 391 7.59 69.86 -29.36
CA LEU A 391 8.02 68.51 -29.00
C LEU A 391 7.88 67.51 -30.16
N ASP A 392 6.82 67.61 -30.95
CA ASP A 392 6.65 66.77 -32.15
C ASP A 392 7.75 67.05 -33.18
N ILE A 393 8.03 68.34 -33.47
CA ILE A 393 9.11 68.75 -34.38
C ILE A 393 10.48 68.30 -33.86
N LEU A 394 10.70 68.37 -32.54
CA LEU A 394 11.92 67.87 -31.91
C LEU A 394 12.01 66.35 -32.00
N GLY A 395 10.91 65.62 -31.82
CA GLY A 395 10.87 64.16 -31.93
C GLY A 395 11.18 63.65 -33.34
N ASP A 396 10.84 64.45 -34.36
CA ASP A 396 11.12 64.14 -35.77
C ASP A 396 12.56 64.48 -36.20
N ASN A 397 13.36 65.17 -35.35
CA ASN A 397 14.74 65.52 -35.65
C ASN A 397 15.71 64.35 -35.39
N ALA A 398 16.23 63.77 -36.48
CA ALA A 398 17.18 62.64 -36.45
C ALA A 398 18.59 62.98 -35.89
N ASN A 399 18.86 64.24 -35.51
CA ASN A 399 20.15 64.69 -34.99
C ASN A 399 20.24 64.68 -33.44
N LEU A 400 19.18 64.24 -32.75
CA LEU A 400 19.19 64.11 -31.29
C LEU A 400 19.97 62.87 -30.86
N THR A 401 20.74 63.01 -29.77
CA THR A 401 21.35 61.86 -29.09
C THR A 401 20.26 60.96 -28.47
N ASN A 402 20.59 59.69 -28.20
CA ASN A 402 19.63 58.74 -27.63
C ASN A 402 19.03 59.23 -26.30
N GLU A 403 19.82 59.94 -25.47
CA GLU A 403 19.35 60.51 -24.21
C GLU A 403 18.35 61.65 -24.44
N GLU A 404 18.63 62.53 -25.40
CA GLU A 404 17.72 63.62 -25.76
C GLU A 404 16.42 63.11 -26.39
N GLN A 405 16.48 62.04 -27.19
CA GLN A 405 15.29 61.38 -27.75
C GLN A 405 14.39 60.83 -26.64
N VAL A 406 14.97 60.18 -25.62
CA VAL A 406 14.22 59.69 -24.45
C VAL A 406 13.56 60.84 -23.70
N VAL A 407 14.26 61.96 -23.51
CA VAL A 407 13.72 63.15 -22.83
C VAL A 407 12.54 63.73 -23.62
N VAL A 408 12.63 63.85 -24.95
CA VAL A 408 11.54 64.36 -25.79
C VAL A 408 10.32 63.43 -25.75
N ILE A 409 10.52 62.11 -25.81
CA ILE A 409 9.45 61.11 -25.70
C ILE A 409 8.78 61.18 -24.32
N GLN A 410 9.56 61.28 -23.25
CA GLN A 410 9.03 61.39 -21.89
C GLN A 410 8.23 62.68 -21.71
N ALA A 411 8.76 63.83 -22.13
CA ALA A 411 8.07 65.12 -22.04
C ALA A 411 6.74 65.11 -22.80
N ARG A 412 6.73 64.56 -24.01
CA ARG A 412 5.51 64.40 -24.84
C ARG A 412 4.48 63.49 -24.16
N THR A 413 4.93 62.37 -23.60
CA THR A 413 4.05 61.40 -22.91
C THR A 413 3.42 62.03 -21.67
N VAL A 414 4.19 62.77 -20.87
CA VAL A 414 3.69 63.47 -19.67
C VAL A 414 2.64 64.51 -20.05
N LEU A 415 2.88 65.33 -21.07
CA LEU A 415 1.92 66.32 -21.55
C LEU A 415 0.61 65.67 -22.04
N THR A 416 0.72 64.58 -22.80
CA THR A 416 -0.45 63.83 -23.30
C THR A 416 -1.27 63.22 -22.16
N LEU A 417 -0.61 62.68 -21.13
CA LEU A 417 -1.29 62.11 -19.96
C LEU A 417 -1.96 63.20 -19.13
N ALA A 418 -1.29 64.35 -18.94
CA ALA A 418 -1.85 65.50 -18.24
C ALA A 418 -3.11 66.05 -18.94
N GLU A 419 -3.15 66.02 -20.27
CA GLU A 419 -4.32 66.42 -21.06
C GLU A 419 -5.51 65.48 -20.83
N LYS A 420 -5.27 64.16 -20.80
CA LYS A 420 -6.30 63.15 -20.49
C LYS A 420 -6.80 63.20 -19.04
N VAL A 421 -5.93 63.53 -18.09
CA VAL A 421 -6.33 63.70 -16.68
C VAL A 421 -7.15 64.98 -16.50
N GLY A 422 -6.81 66.04 -17.23
CA GLY A 422 -7.58 67.29 -17.25
C GLY A 422 -9.02 67.10 -17.78
N GLU A 423 -9.20 66.25 -18.80
CA GLU A 423 -10.51 65.82 -19.31
C GLU A 423 -11.33 65.09 -18.24
N ALA A 424 -10.71 64.17 -17.50
CA ALA A 424 -11.36 63.42 -16.42
C ALA A 424 -11.71 64.30 -15.20
N GLY A 425 -10.86 65.26 -14.86
CA GLY A 425 -11.04 66.14 -13.69
C GLY A 425 -12.14 67.20 -13.85
N HIS A 426 -12.48 67.62 -15.08
CA HIS A 426 -13.52 68.65 -15.31
C HIS A 426 -14.93 68.09 -15.53
N ALA A 427 -15.09 66.79 -15.87
CA ALA A 427 -16.39 66.10 -15.77
C ALA A 427 -16.95 66.11 -14.33
N GLN A 428 -16.13 66.55 -13.38
CA GLN A 428 -16.37 66.58 -11.96
C GLN A 428 -16.54 68.05 -11.51
N GLY A 429 -17.77 68.55 -11.58
CA GLY A 429 -18.15 69.84 -10.99
C GLY A 429 -17.64 69.95 -9.55
N ARG A 430 -16.95 71.06 -9.25
CA ARG A 430 -16.29 71.32 -7.97
C ARG A 430 -17.22 71.06 -6.78
N GLY A 431 -16.88 70.08 -5.95
CA GLY A 431 -17.53 69.78 -4.67
C GLY A 431 -17.80 68.28 -4.49
N GLU A 432 -18.82 67.76 -5.15
CA GLU A 432 -19.38 66.43 -4.83
C GLU A 432 -18.63 65.27 -5.49
N GLY A 433 -18.07 65.49 -6.68
CA GLY A 433 -17.38 64.41 -7.37
C GLY A 433 -15.98 64.11 -6.80
N GLN A 434 -15.33 65.06 -6.14
CA GLN A 434 -14.01 64.83 -5.53
C GLN A 434 -14.09 63.85 -4.33
N GLU A 435 -15.19 63.90 -3.57
CA GLU A 435 -15.49 62.92 -2.51
C GLU A 435 -15.88 61.56 -3.09
N LEU A 436 -16.67 61.52 -4.16
CA LEU A 436 -17.03 60.27 -4.85
C LEU A 436 -15.81 59.58 -5.46
N PHE A 437 -14.89 60.33 -6.06
CA PHE A 437 -13.64 59.82 -6.59
C PHE A 437 -12.71 59.34 -5.47
N SER A 438 -12.64 60.07 -4.35
CA SER A 438 -11.84 59.64 -3.19
C SER A 438 -12.38 58.34 -2.58
N LYS A 439 -13.71 58.19 -2.51
CA LYS A 439 -14.36 56.95 -2.07
C LYS A 439 -14.13 55.81 -3.06
N GLN A 440 -14.30 56.06 -4.36
CA GLN A 440 -14.03 55.06 -5.41
C GLN A 440 -12.56 54.62 -5.43
N LYS A 441 -11.63 55.56 -5.24
CA LYS A 441 -10.22 55.25 -5.10
C LYS A 441 -9.95 54.38 -3.87
N GLY A 442 -10.56 54.71 -2.73
CA GLY A 442 -10.49 53.90 -1.51
C GLY A 442 -10.95 52.46 -1.73
N TYR A 443 -12.10 52.26 -2.38
CA TYR A 443 -12.58 50.91 -2.70
C TYR A 443 -11.66 50.14 -3.66
N LEU A 444 -11.09 50.82 -4.65
CA LEU A 444 -10.10 50.20 -5.55
C LEU A 444 -8.82 49.82 -4.83
N ASP A 445 -8.34 50.65 -3.91
CA ASP A 445 -7.16 50.39 -3.10
C ASP A 445 -7.40 49.20 -2.15
N GLU A 446 -8.55 49.16 -1.47
CA GLU A 446 -8.97 48.04 -0.60
C GLU A 446 -9.10 46.72 -1.37
N GLU A 447 -9.68 46.75 -2.58
CA GLU A 447 -9.83 45.59 -3.44
C GLU A 447 -8.47 45.09 -3.98
N LEU A 448 -7.54 46.00 -4.29
CA LEU A 448 -6.18 45.64 -4.68
C LEU A 448 -5.40 45.01 -3.52
N ASP A 449 -5.53 45.55 -2.31
CA ASP A 449 -4.93 44.97 -1.10
C ASP A 449 -5.50 43.57 -0.81
N TYR A 450 -6.82 43.38 -0.95
CA TYR A 450 -7.45 42.08 -0.81
C TYR A 450 -6.94 41.06 -1.84
N ARG A 451 -6.84 41.45 -3.12
CA ARG A 451 -6.30 40.58 -4.18
C ARG A 451 -4.83 40.23 -3.94
N LYS A 452 -4.03 41.19 -3.47
CA LYS A 452 -2.64 40.96 -3.11
C LYS A 452 -2.52 39.98 -1.95
N GLN A 453 -3.31 40.16 -0.88
CA GLN A 453 -3.32 39.26 0.26
C GLN A 453 -3.75 37.83 -0.12
N SER A 454 -4.76 37.71 -0.99
CA SER A 454 -5.21 36.42 -1.52
C SER A 454 -4.13 35.72 -2.34
N LEU A 455 -3.41 36.49 -3.16
CA LEU A 455 -2.28 36.00 -3.96
C LEU A 455 -1.10 35.58 -3.08
N ASP A 456 -0.79 36.34 -2.03
CA ASP A 456 0.27 36.02 -1.07
C ASP A 456 -0.08 34.75 -0.26
N GLN A 457 -1.34 34.58 0.13
CA GLN A 457 -1.83 33.35 0.76
C GLN A 457 -1.72 32.14 -0.17
N ALA A 458 -2.10 32.29 -1.44
CA ALA A 458 -1.97 31.22 -2.44
C ALA A 458 -0.50 30.83 -2.66
N HIS A 459 0.40 31.81 -2.80
CA HIS A 459 1.84 31.56 -2.91
C HIS A 459 2.40 30.85 -1.68
N LYS A 460 1.98 31.27 -0.48
CA LYS A 460 2.37 30.59 0.76
C LYS A 460 1.92 29.13 0.78
N HIS A 461 0.68 28.86 0.36
CA HIS A 461 0.16 27.50 0.30
C HIS A 461 0.91 26.64 -0.73
N ILE A 462 1.28 27.21 -1.87
CA ILE A 462 2.13 26.54 -2.87
C ILE A 462 3.48 26.16 -2.26
N LEU A 463 4.15 27.10 -1.58
CA LEU A 463 5.43 26.83 -0.91
C LEU A 463 5.32 25.77 0.19
N GLU A 464 4.23 25.77 0.96
CA GLU A 464 3.95 24.73 1.97
C GLU A 464 3.75 23.35 1.32
N LEU A 465 2.99 23.29 0.22
CA LEU A 465 2.79 22.05 -0.55
C LEU A 465 4.09 21.56 -1.18
N GLU A 466 4.91 22.44 -1.73
CA GLU A 466 6.23 22.13 -2.29
C GLU A 466 7.17 21.58 -1.21
N ALA A 467 7.20 22.19 -0.03
CA ALA A 467 7.98 21.71 1.11
C ALA A 467 7.52 20.33 1.58
N MET A 468 6.20 20.11 1.69
CA MET A 468 5.64 18.79 2.04
C MET A 468 5.96 17.72 0.99
N LEU A 469 5.93 18.07 -0.30
CA LEU A 469 6.31 17.18 -1.39
C LEU A 469 7.81 16.83 -1.31
N TYR A 470 8.65 17.81 -1.02
CA TYR A 470 10.09 17.61 -0.88
C TYR A 470 10.41 16.70 0.32
N ASP A 471 9.77 16.93 1.47
CA ASP A 471 9.89 16.09 2.65
C ASP A 471 9.37 14.66 2.40
N ALA A 472 8.25 14.50 1.69
CA ALA A 472 7.71 13.20 1.31
C ALA A 472 8.64 12.43 0.37
N LEU A 473 9.31 13.13 -0.55
CA LEU A 473 10.33 12.56 -1.43
C LEU A 473 11.63 12.22 -0.70
N GLN A 474 11.99 12.97 0.35
CA GLN A 474 13.18 12.74 1.19
C GLN A 474 12.99 11.66 2.26
N GLN A 475 11.76 11.31 2.63
CA GLN A 475 11.52 10.20 3.55
C GLN A 475 12.12 8.89 3.00
N GLU A 476 12.90 8.19 3.84
CA GLU A 476 13.57 6.91 3.50
C GLU A 476 12.62 5.85 2.92
N ALA A 477 11.30 5.96 3.12
CA ALA A 477 10.31 5.08 2.49
C ALA A 477 10.27 5.22 0.96
N GLY A 478 10.37 6.43 0.40
CA GLY A 478 10.42 6.66 -1.06
C GLY A 478 11.73 6.17 -1.69
N ALA A 479 12.85 6.40 -1.00
CA ALA A 479 14.17 5.91 -1.42
C ALA A 479 14.31 4.37 -1.30
N LYS A 480 13.77 3.75 -0.24
CA LYS A 480 13.75 2.28 -0.07
C LYS A 480 12.79 1.60 -1.05
N VAL A 481 11.64 2.19 -1.34
CA VAL A 481 10.74 1.69 -2.38
C VAL A 481 11.40 1.78 -3.75
N ALA A 482 12.09 2.88 -4.06
CA ALA A 482 12.91 2.96 -5.26
C ALA A 482 13.97 1.85 -5.30
N GLU A 483 14.73 1.61 -4.22
CA GLU A 483 15.72 0.51 -4.10
C GLU A 483 15.15 -0.91 -4.19
N MET A 484 13.91 -1.15 -3.76
CA MET A 484 13.25 -2.46 -3.82
C MET A 484 12.60 -2.79 -5.16
N LEU A 485 12.37 -1.79 -6.03
CA LEU A 485 11.78 -2.00 -7.36
C LEU A 485 12.84 -2.48 -8.36
N SER A 486 12.50 -3.52 -9.13
CA SER A 486 13.32 -3.98 -10.27
C SER A 486 13.42 -2.89 -11.35
N GLU A 487 14.44 -2.98 -12.23
CA GLU A 487 14.62 -2.00 -13.32
C GLU A 487 13.37 -1.88 -14.23
N GLU A 488 12.67 -2.99 -14.48
CA GLU A 488 11.41 -2.98 -15.25
C GLU A 488 10.29 -2.22 -14.52
N GLU A 489 10.16 -2.39 -13.21
CA GLU A 489 9.12 -1.71 -12.42
C GLU A 489 9.42 -0.22 -12.28
N ARG A 490 10.70 0.16 -12.17
CA ARG A 490 11.13 1.56 -12.19
C ARG A 490 10.84 2.22 -13.53
N GLU A 491 11.08 1.53 -14.65
CA GLU A 491 10.80 2.08 -15.98
C GLU A 491 9.28 2.20 -16.22
N LYS A 492 8.49 1.19 -15.82
CA LYS A 492 7.01 1.27 -15.86
C LYS A 492 6.48 2.45 -15.04
N LEU A 493 7.02 2.66 -13.84
CA LEU A 493 6.65 3.79 -12.97
C LEU A 493 7.04 5.13 -13.61
N ARG A 494 8.24 5.23 -14.20
CA ARG A 494 8.70 6.43 -14.92
C ARG A 494 7.77 6.77 -16.08
N VAL A 495 7.38 5.78 -16.89
CA VAL A 495 6.43 5.97 -17.99
C VAL A 495 5.05 6.40 -17.47
N ALA A 496 4.56 5.78 -16.39
CA ALA A 496 3.27 6.15 -15.78
C ALA A 496 3.27 7.58 -15.22
N VAL A 497 4.36 8.00 -14.56
CA VAL A 497 4.53 9.37 -14.06
C VAL A 497 4.58 10.37 -15.21
N GLU A 498 5.30 10.07 -16.28
CA GLU A 498 5.35 10.95 -17.47
C GLU A 498 4.00 11.03 -18.20
N GLN A 499 3.23 9.93 -18.24
CA GLN A 499 1.86 9.94 -18.74
C GLN A 499 0.94 10.80 -17.85
N TRP A 500 1.04 10.65 -16.54
CA TRP A 500 0.26 11.44 -15.58
C TRP A 500 0.59 12.94 -15.68
N LYS A 501 1.87 13.31 -15.78
CA LYS A 501 2.27 14.71 -16.01
C LYS A 501 1.66 15.28 -17.28
N ARG A 502 1.68 14.52 -18.38
CA ARG A 502 1.04 14.95 -19.64
C ARG A 502 -0.46 15.13 -19.49
N GLN A 503 -1.13 14.23 -18.77
CA GLN A 503 -2.56 14.31 -18.46
C GLN A 503 -2.88 15.60 -17.69
N VAL A 504 -2.17 15.85 -16.58
CA VAL A 504 -2.36 17.05 -15.73
C VAL A 504 -2.13 18.34 -16.52
N MET A 505 -1.06 18.40 -17.33
CA MET A 505 -0.79 19.56 -18.17
C MET A 505 -1.87 19.79 -19.24
N SER A 506 -2.50 18.72 -19.75
CA SER A 506 -3.63 18.83 -20.68
C SER A 506 -4.87 19.37 -19.98
N GLU A 507 -5.20 18.84 -18.80
CA GLU A 507 -6.35 19.25 -18.00
C GLU A 507 -6.25 20.71 -17.54
N LEU A 508 -5.04 21.16 -17.15
CA LEU A 508 -4.78 22.56 -16.81
C LEU A 508 -5.04 23.49 -17.99
N ARG A 509 -4.52 23.17 -19.17
CA ARG A 509 -4.75 23.96 -20.39
C ARG A 509 -6.23 23.99 -20.78
N GLU A 510 -6.94 22.89 -20.59
CA GLU A 510 -8.37 22.81 -20.84
C GLU A 510 -9.16 23.68 -19.87
N ARG A 511 -8.80 23.69 -18.58
CA ARG A 511 -9.38 24.60 -17.59
C ARG A 511 -9.07 26.06 -17.89
N ASP A 512 -7.85 26.40 -18.26
CA ASP A 512 -7.50 27.77 -18.65
C ASP A 512 -8.31 28.23 -19.88
N ALA A 513 -8.48 27.35 -20.87
CA ALA A 513 -9.33 27.62 -22.04
C ALA A 513 -10.81 27.78 -21.66
N GLN A 514 -11.30 26.99 -20.69
CA GLN A 514 -12.65 27.10 -20.14
C GLN A 514 -12.88 28.47 -19.49
N ILE A 515 -11.98 28.90 -18.60
CA ILE A 515 -12.04 30.20 -17.93
C ILE A 515 -12.02 31.33 -18.97
N LEU A 516 -11.19 31.20 -20.02
CA LEU A 516 -11.12 32.19 -21.08
C LEU A 516 -12.46 32.30 -21.85
N ARG A 517 -13.10 31.17 -22.15
CA ARG A 517 -14.44 31.12 -22.78
C ARG A 517 -15.49 31.79 -21.91
N GLU A 518 -15.57 31.43 -20.64
CA GLU A 518 -16.51 32.02 -19.68
C GLU A 518 -16.33 33.54 -19.56
N ARG A 519 -15.07 34.02 -19.50
CA ARG A 519 -14.77 35.45 -19.49
C ARG A 519 -15.15 36.15 -20.79
N MET A 520 -14.93 35.52 -21.94
CA MET A 520 -15.37 36.07 -23.23
C MET A 520 -16.90 36.15 -23.34
N GLU A 521 -17.63 35.14 -22.85
CA GLU A 521 -19.10 35.13 -22.82
C GLU A 521 -19.65 36.25 -21.92
N LEU A 522 -19.06 36.44 -20.72
CA LEU A 522 -19.42 37.54 -19.84
C LEU A 522 -19.16 38.91 -20.48
N LEU A 523 -18.04 39.08 -21.19
CA LEU A 523 -17.74 40.30 -21.94
C LEU A 523 -18.75 40.54 -23.07
N GLN A 524 -19.14 39.49 -23.81
CA GLN A 524 -20.16 39.59 -24.86
C GLN A 524 -21.53 39.94 -24.30
N LEU A 525 -21.93 39.36 -23.18
CA LEU A 525 -23.17 39.69 -22.47
C LEU A 525 -23.17 41.15 -22.01
N ALA A 526 -22.07 41.62 -21.40
CA ALA A 526 -21.92 43.01 -20.99
C ALA A 526 -21.99 43.99 -22.19
N GLN A 527 -21.37 43.63 -23.32
CA GLN A 527 -21.44 44.41 -24.56
C GLN A 527 -22.84 44.42 -25.18
N GLN A 528 -23.58 43.29 -25.16
CA GLN A 528 -24.96 43.23 -25.64
C GLN A 528 -25.92 44.05 -24.78
N VAL A 529 -25.76 44.03 -23.44
CA VAL A 529 -26.54 44.88 -22.52
C VAL A 529 -26.26 46.36 -22.80
N ARG A 530 -25.00 46.74 -23.04
CA ARG A 530 -24.62 48.10 -23.42
C ARG A 530 -25.20 48.53 -24.77
N ALA A 531 -25.21 47.63 -25.77
CA ALA A 531 -25.80 47.89 -27.09
C ALA A 531 -27.33 47.99 -27.03
N ARG A 532 -28.02 47.14 -26.26
CA ARG A 532 -29.48 47.23 -26.05
C ARG A 532 -29.88 48.49 -25.27
N GLY A 533 -29.07 48.91 -24.30
CA GLY A 533 -29.25 50.19 -23.61
C GLY A 533 -29.12 51.40 -24.55
N ALA A 534 -28.28 51.31 -25.58
CA ALA A 534 -28.14 52.36 -26.59
C ALA A 534 -29.28 52.39 -27.64
N VAL A 535 -29.92 51.25 -27.93
CA VAL A 535 -31.02 51.16 -28.91
C VAL A 535 -32.40 51.44 -28.28
N GLY A 536 -32.53 51.35 -26.95
CA GLY A 536 -33.76 51.68 -26.21
C GLY A 536 -34.04 53.19 -26.02
N ALA A 537 -33.07 54.06 -26.33
CA ALA A 537 -33.23 55.52 -26.27
C ALA A 537 -33.70 56.10 -27.62
N GLY A 538 -34.83 55.60 -28.12
CA GLY A 538 -35.61 56.21 -29.21
C GLY A 538 -36.83 56.95 -28.64
N PRO A 539 -37.32 58.03 -29.29
CA PRO A 539 -38.17 59.04 -28.67
C PRO A 539 -39.63 58.57 -28.55
N ALA A 540 -39.95 57.79 -27.52
CA ALA A 540 -41.33 57.37 -27.26
C ALA A 540 -41.84 57.67 -25.84
N ALA A 541 -40.99 58.22 -24.96
CA ALA A 541 -41.35 58.46 -23.56
C ALA A 541 -41.53 59.95 -23.19
N ALA A 542 -41.71 60.85 -24.15
CA ALA A 542 -41.97 62.28 -23.89
C ALA A 542 -43.48 62.65 -23.86
N GLY A 543 -44.39 61.67 -23.76
CA GLY A 543 -45.83 61.90 -23.95
C GLY A 543 -46.77 61.70 -22.76
N ARG A 544 -46.29 61.31 -21.57
CA ARG A 544 -47.19 61.01 -20.43
C ARG A 544 -46.67 61.53 -19.10
N ALA A 545 -46.56 62.84 -18.96
CA ALA A 545 -46.39 63.49 -17.65
C ALA A 545 -47.01 64.90 -17.60
N ALA A 546 -48.09 65.15 -18.34
CA ALA A 546 -48.80 66.43 -18.30
C ALA A 546 -50.30 66.22 -18.48
N GLN A 547 -50.97 65.60 -17.51
CA GLN A 547 -52.42 65.73 -17.28
C GLN A 547 -52.74 65.09 -15.93
N GLY A 548 -52.86 65.93 -14.90
CA GLY A 548 -53.18 65.49 -13.54
C GLY A 548 -53.02 66.58 -12.50
N LEU A 549 -53.42 67.82 -12.82
CA LEU A 549 -53.56 68.93 -11.88
C LEU A 549 -54.54 69.96 -12.48
N ALA A 550 -55.83 69.65 -12.44
CA ALA A 550 -56.96 70.59 -12.45
C ALA A 550 -58.29 69.81 -12.35
N LEU A 551 -58.69 69.51 -11.10
CA LEU A 551 -60.03 69.38 -10.52
C LEU A 551 -60.02 68.35 -9.39
#